data_AF-A0A670I556-F1
#
_entry.id   AF-A0A670I556-F1
#
_cell.length_a   1.000
_cell.length_b   1.000
_cell.length_c   1.000
_cell.angle_alpha   90.00
_cell.angle_beta   90.00
_cell.angle_gamma   90.00
#
_symmetry.space_group_name_H-M   'P 1'
#
loop_
_entity.id
_entity.type
_entity.pdbx_description
1 polymer ?
#
loop_
_entity_poly.entity_id
_entity_poly.type
_entity_poly.pdbx_seq_one_letter_code
_entity_poly.pdbx_strand_id
1 'polypeptide(L)' 'MQNDAGEFVDLYVPRKCSRHPHPSNRITGAKFIQMNISEVDKVTGRVNGQFKT' A
#
# COMPACT_ATOMS: atom_id res chain seq x y z
N MET A 1 -11.27 -13.59 1.99
CA MET A 1 -11.48 -14.96 2.49
C MET A 1 -12.21 -15.69 1.39
N GLN A 2 -11.83 -16.93 1.10
CA GLN A 2 -12.54 -17.77 0.15
C GLN A 2 -13.33 -18.82 0.92
N ASN A 3 -14.56 -19.09 0.49
CA ASN A 3 -15.33 -20.22 1.01
C ASN A 3 -14.93 -21.53 0.30
N ASP A 4 -15.50 -22.67 0.72
CA ASP A 4 -15.20 -23.99 0.13
C ASP A 4 -15.64 -24.13 -1.33
N ALA A 5 -16.53 -23.25 -1.82
CA ALA A 5 -16.92 -23.16 -3.22
C ALA A 5 -15.96 -22.28 -4.07
N GLY A 6 -14.93 -21.69 -3.45
CA GLY A 6 -13.94 -20.83 -4.10
C GLY A 6 -14.35 -19.36 -4.25
N GLU A 7 -15.50 -18.97 -3.73
CA GLU A 7 -16.04 -17.61 -3.84
C GLU A 7 -15.37 -16.67 -2.82
N PHE A 8 -15.13 -15.42 -3.22
CA PHE A 8 -14.58 -14.40 -2.34
C PHE A 8 -15.68 -13.81 -1.45
N VAL A 9 -15.62 -14.06 -0.14
CA VAL A 9 -16.68 -13.69 0.82
C VAL A 9 -16.33 -12.49 1.71
N ASP A 10 -15.11 -11.95 1.60
CA ASP A 10 -14.76 -10.73 2.36
C ASP A 10 -15.36 -9.50 1.70
N LEU A 11 -15.75 -8.52 2.51
CA LEU A 11 -16.16 -7.20 2.02
C LEU A 11 -14.99 -6.45 1.34
N TYR A 12 -13.77 -6.60 1.87
CA TYR A 12 -12.54 -6.04 1.31
C TYR A 12 -11.32 -6.75 1.90
N VAL A 13 -10.14 -6.65 1.26
CA VAL A 13 -8.86 -7.09 1.83
C VAL A 13 -8.17 -5.89 2.50
N PRO A 14 -7.95 -5.90 3.82
CA PRO A 14 -7.25 -4.83 4.51
C PRO A 14 -5.81 -4.64 4.01
N ARG A 15 -5.34 -3.39 4.03
CA ARG A 15 -3.94 -3.06 3.72
C ARG A 15 -3.01 -3.65 4.77
N LYS A 16 -1.75 -3.92 4.39
CA LYS A 16 -0.68 -4.29 5.33
C LYS A 16 0.25 -3.11 5.53
N CYS A 17 0.75 -2.94 6.76
CA CYS A 17 1.71 -1.90 7.08
C CYS A 17 3.09 -2.22 6.46
N SER A 18 3.57 -1.34 5.57
CA SER A 18 4.92 -1.31 5.02
C SER A 18 5.82 -0.41 5.88
N ARG A 19 6.39 -0.96 6.96
CA ARG A 19 7.42 -0.28 7.74
C ARG A 19 8.80 -0.60 7.15
N HIS A 20 9.64 0.41 6.96
CA HIS A 20 11.08 0.23 6.68
C HIS A 20 11.87 0.52 7.97
N PRO A 21 13.01 -0.15 8.26
CA PRO A 21 13.73 -1.17 7.48
C PRO A 21 13.14 -2.59 7.51
N HIS A 22 12.20 -2.86 8.42
CA HIS A 22 11.59 -4.19 8.55
C HIS A 22 10.07 -4.15 8.31
N PRO A 23 9.56 -4.93 7.33
CA PRO A 23 8.13 -4.98 7.06
C PRO A 23 7.41 -5.59 8.26
N SER A 24 6.58 -4.80 8.93
CA SER A 24 5.76 -5.29 10.04
C SER A 24 4.67 -6.25 9.53
N ASN A 25 4.20 -6.09 8.29
CA ASN A 25 3.12 -6.87 7.67
C ASN A 25 1.84 -6.97 8.51
N ARG A 26 1.70 -6.13 9.54
CA ARG A 26 0.51 -6.04 10.37
C ARG A 26 -0.64 -5.49 9.53
N ILE A 27 -1.79 -6.13 9.62
CA ILE A 27 -3.03 -5.64 9.02
C ILE A 27 -3.36 -4.27 9.62
N THR A 28 -3.54 -3.26 8.76
CA THR A 28 -3.96 -1.92 9.19
C THR A 28 -5.48 -1.86 9.29
N GLY A 29 -5.95 -1.23 10.37
CA GLY A 29 -7.38 -0.93 10.54
C GLY A 29 -7.85 0.17 9.57
N ALA A 30 -9.16 0.46 9.60
CA ALA A 30 -9.78 1.40 8.67
C ALA A 30 -9.21 2.84 8.72
N LYS A 31 -8.65 3.26 9.86
CA LYS A 31 -8.06 4.59 10.05
C LYS A 31 -6.54 4.48 10.25
N PHE A 32 -5.81 4.41 9.14
CA PHE A 32 -4.35 4.42 9.10
C PHE A 32 -3.85 5.31 7.95
N ILE A 33 -2.74 6.01 8.19
CA ILE A 33 -2.16 6.94 7.23
C ILE A 33 -1.56 6.16 6.05
N GLN A 34 -1.79 6.65 4.83
CA GLN A 34 -1.09 6.25 3.61
C GLN A 34 -0.29 7.46 3.13
N MET A 35 0.96 7.26 2.74
CA MET A 35 1.84 8.33 2.27
C MET A 35 2.32 8.02 0.86
N ASN A 36 2.34 9.04 0.02
CA ASN A 36 2.87 8.95 -1.34
C ASN A 36 4.19 9.71 -1.40
N ILE A 37 5.26 9.05 -1.85
CA ILE A 37 6.57 9.64 -2.06
C ILE A 37 6.70 9.95 -3.54
N SER A 38 6.76 11.24 -3.89
CA SER A 38 6.87 11.68 -5.28
C SER A 38 8.19 11.22 -5.90
N GLU A 39 8.15 10.74 -7.13
CA GLU A 39 9.34 10.49 -7.92
C GLU A 39 9.81 11.77 -8.62
N VAL A 40 11.12 11.84 -8.83
CA VAL A 40 11.77 12.99 -9.46
C VAL A 40 12.48 12.56 -10.74
N ASP A 41 12.41 13.43 -11.74
CA ASP A 41 13.21 13.29 -12.95
C ASP A 41 14.71 13.36 -12.61
N LYS A 42 15.48 12.40 -13.12
CA LYS A 42 16.89 12.21 -12.73
C LYS A 42 17.79 13.35 -13.22
N VAL A 43 17.42 14.04 -14.29
CA VAL A 43 18.24 15.09 -14.91
C VAL A 43 17.89 16.46 -14.35
N THR A 44 16.59 16.76 -14.23
CA THR A 44 16.09 18.08 -13.83
C THR A 44 15.75 18.19 -12.35
N GLY A 45 15.64 17.07 -11.63
CA GLY A 45 15.24 17.01 -10.21
C GLY A 45 13.79 17.44 -9.96
N ARG A 46 12.99 17.66 -11.00
CA ARG A 46 11.59 18.09 -10.89
C ARG A 46 10.68 16.89 -10.70
N VAL A 47 9.57 17.10 -10.00
CA VAL A 47 8.52 16.08 -9.82
C VAL A 47 7.97 15.69 -11.19
N ASN A 48 7.96 14.40 -11.49
CA ASN A 48 7.54 13.85 -12.79
C ASN A 48 6.06 13.41 -12.82
N GLY A 49 5.33 13.61 -11.72
CA GLY A 49 3.93 13.23 -11.57
C GLY A 49 3.69 11.78 -11.08
N GLN A 50 4.74 10.97 -10.97
CA GLN A 50 4.67 9.61 -10.40
C GLN A 50 4.97 9.62 -8.90
N PHE A 51 4.52 8.59 -8.18
CA PHE A 51 4.80 8.41 -6.76
C PHE A 51 4.85 6.93 -6.37
N LYS A 52 5.62 6.62 -5.32
CA LYS A 52 5.62 5.32 -4.64
C LYS A 52 4.76 5.40 -3.39
N THR A 53 3.98 4.36 -3.14
CA THR A 53 3.11 4.21 -1.95
C THR A 53 3.65 3.11 -1.04
#